data_AF-A0A3B4GP91-F1
#
_entry.id   AF-A0A3B4GP91-F1
#
_cell.length_a   1.000
_cell.length_b   1.000
_cell.length_c   1.000
_cell.angle_alpha   90.00
_cell.angle_beta   90.00
_cell.angle_gamma   90.00
#
_symmetry.space_group_name_H-M   'P 1'
#
loop_
_entity.id
_entity.type
_entity.pdbx_description
1 polymer ?
#
loop_
_entity_poly.entity_id
_entity_poly.type
_entity_poly.pdbx_seq_one_letter_code
_entity_poly.pdbx_strand_id
1 'polypeptide(L)'
;MLEGNGFSFTIKRHSGTGANSGRKRSGRPKDTTESEAKFLRVNSLRDRWLTGQQLQACRSTQVLPSLRRQNKTERLAWAMKHHHWTTEDWKKVLWTDEKNENYGTRLHNFQ
;
A
#
# COMPACT_ATOMS: atom_id res chain seq x y z
N MET A 1 13.78 -52.08 12.99
CA MET A 1 13.79 -50.93 13.92
C MET A 1 14.46 -49.77 13.18
N LEU A 2 13.87 -48.57 13.20
CA LEU A 2 14.29 -47.43 12.38
C LEU A 2 15.49 -46.72 13.03
N GLU A 3 16.68 -46.83 12.44
CA GLU A 3 17.84 -46.04 12.89
C GLU A 3 17.69 -44.57 12.45
N GLY A 4 17.85 -43.67 13.42
CA GLY A 4 17.41 -42.28 13.35
C GLY A 4 18.24 -41.38 12.43
N ASN A 5 17.71 -41.11 11.24
CA ASN A 5 18.23 -40.15 10.24
C ASN A 5 18.35 -38.68 10.71
N GLY A 6 17.98 -38.30 11.93
CA GLY A 6 18.01 -36.90 12.40
C GLY A 6 19.38 -36.44 12.95
N PHE A 7 20.17 -37.38 13.47
CA PHE A 7 21.40 -37.08 14.19
C PHE A 7 22.54 -36.65 13.25
N SER A 8 22.69 -37.35 12.12
CA SER A 8 23.71 -37.06 11.10
C SER A 8 23.54 -35.67 10.47
N PHE A 9 22.30 -35.25 10.19
CA PHE A 9 22.00 -33.92 9.65
C PHE A 9 22.31 -32.80 10.63
N THR A 10 22.14 -33.03 11.92
CA THR A 10 22.40 -32.03 12.96
C THR A 10 23.90 -31.79 13.14
N ILE A 11 24.70 -32.87 13.17
CA ILE A 11 26.18 -32.79 13.21
C ILE A 11 26.73 -32.09 11.97
N LYS A 12 26.25 -32.48 10.78
CA LYS A 12 26.68 -31.87 9.50
C LYS A 12 26.27 -30.39 9.36
N ARG A 13 25.18 -29.97 10.01
CA ARG A 13 24.78 -28.55 10.12
C ARG A 13 25.64 -27.76 11.10
N HIS A 14 25.93 -28.35 12.27
CA HIS A 14 26.71 -27.69 13.31
C HIS A 14 28.14 -27.37 12.84
N SER A 15 28.79 -28.32 12.15
CA SER A 15 30.15 -28.12 11.63
C SER A 15 30.25 -26.99 10.59
N GLY A 16 29.17 -26.68 9.87
CA GLY A 16 29.16 -25.62 8.85
C GLY A 16 28.71 -24.24 9.34
N THR A 17 27.88 -24.14 10.39
CA THR A 17 27.29 -22.86 10.84
C THR A 17 27.68 -22.48 12.28
N GLY A 18 28.29 -23.38 13.05
CA GLY A 18 28.70 -23.14 14.45
C GLY A 18 27.55 -22.91 15.43
N ALA A 19 26.30 -23.07 14.99
CA ALA A 19 25.11 -22.83 15.79
C ALA A 19 23.99 -23.81 15.40
N ASN A 20 23.27 -24.31 16.40
CA ASN A 20 22.07 -25.14 16.21
C ASN A 20 20.76 -24.34 16.37
N SER A 21 20.80 -23.01 16.26
CA SER A 21 19.60 -22.20 16.31
C SER A 21 18.73 -22.43 15.07
N GLY A 22 17.41 -22.37 15.27
CA GLY A 22 16.45 -22.43 14.17
C GLY A 22 16.66 -21.24 13.23
N ARG A 23 16.78 -21.50 11.91
CA ARG A 23 16.87 -20.43 10.92
C ARG A 23 15.54 -19.70 10.85
N LYS A 24 15.59 -18.38 10.63
CA LYS A 24 14.40 -17.60 10.26
C LYS A 24 13.78 -18.25 9.01
N ARG A 25 12.54 -18.70 9.14
CA ARG A 25 11.75 -19.23 8.03
C ARG A 25 11.04 -18.06 7.37
N SER A 26 11.05 -18.02 6.04
CA SER A 26 10.38 -16.96 5.25
C SER A 26 8.87 -16.92 5.48
N GLY A 27 8.28 -17.97 6.06
CA GLY A 27 6.84 -18.04 6.33
C GLY A 27 6.01 -18.03 5.05
N ARG A 28 4.68 -18.14 5.21
CA ARG A 28 3.76 -17.91 4.10
C ARG A 28 3.63 -16.39 3.89
N PRO A 29 3.73 -15.87 2.65
CA PRO A 29 3.49 -14.46 2.40
C PRO A 29 2.08 -14.09 2.85
N LYS A 30 1.92 -12.86 3.36
CA LYS A 30 0.60 -12.34 3.71
C LYS A 30 -0.19 -12.12 2.43
N ASP A 31 -1.43 -12.59 2.44
CA ASP A 31 -2.38 -12.43 1.33
C ASP A 31 -2.94 -11.00 1.25
N THR A 32 -2.86 -10.26 2.36
CA THR A 32 -3.32 -8.87 2.46
C THR A 32 -2.14 -7.91 2.54
N THR A 33 -2.27 -6.79 1.84
CA THR A 33 -1.33 -5.66 1.95
C THR A 33 -1.56 -4.89 3.25
N GLU A 34 -0.58 -4.09 3.68
CA GLU A 34 -0.70 -3.30 4.91
C GLU A 34 -1.82 -2.27 4.86
N SER A 35 -2.07 -1.67 3.69
CA SER A 35 -3.17 -0.73 3.48
C SER A 35 -4.53 -1.42 3.59
N GLU A 36 -4.65 -2.65 3.09
CA GLU A 36 -5.86 -3.46 3.21
C GLU A 36 -6.13 -3.87 4.65
N ALA A 37 -5.09 -4.29 5.38
CA ALA A 37 -5.21 -4.61 6.79
C ALA A 37 -5.65 -3.39 7.62
N LYS A 38 -5.07 -2.22 7.34
CA LYS A 38 -5.45 -0.95 7.99
C LYS A 38 -6.89 -0.56 7.65
N PHE A 39 -7.30 -0.68 6.40
CA PHE A 39 -8.67 -0.42 5.96
C PHE A 39 -9.68 -1.31 6.68
N LEU A 40 -9.45 -2.62 6.69
CA LEU A 40 -10.33 -3.58 7.34
C LEU A 40 -10.43 -3.30 8.83
N ARG A 41 -9.30 -3.06 9.51
CA ARG A 41 -9.26 -2.74 10.93
C ARG A 41 -10.09 -1.51 11.29
N VAL A 42 -9.95 -0.42 10.54
CA VAL A 42 -10.63 0.83 10.86
C VAL A 42 -12.13 0.71 10.54
N ASN A 43 -12.50 0.14 9.39
CA ASN A 43 -13.90 0.07 8.99
C ASN A 43 -14.69 -1.01 9.72
N SER A 44 -14.07 -2.12 10.12
CA SER A 44 -14.77 -3.13 10.96
C SER A 44 -15.13 -2.59 12.34
N LEU A 45 -14.37 -1.61 12.85
CA LEU A 45 -14.66 -0.95 14.12
C LEU A 45 -15.73 0.15 13.97
N ARG A 46 -15.75 0.85 12.83
CA ARG A 46 -16.78 1.86 12.51
C ARG A 46 -18.13 1.20 12.28
N ASP A 47 -18.17 0.19 11.42
CA ASP A 47 -19.40 -0.48 11.01
C ASP A 47 -19.34 -1.97 11.38
N ARG A 48 -19.55 -2.25 12.67
CA ARG A 48 -19.50 -3.62 13.23
C ARG A 48 -20.51 -4.60 12.65
N TRP A 49 -21.46 -4.11 11.85
CA TRP A 49 -22.54 -4.88 11.24
C TRP A 49 -22.15 -5.43 9.87
N LEU A 50 -21.07 -4.93 9.26
CA LEU A 50 -20.60 -5.37 7.95
C LEU A 50 -19.67 -6.57 8.07
N THR A 51 -19.86 -7.58 7.20
CA THR A 51 -18.93 -8.70 7.11
C THR A 51 -17.63 -8.29 6.40
N GLY A 52 -16.55 -9.07 6.60
CA GLY A 52 -15.26 -8.79 5.98
C GLY A 52 -15.33 -8.68 4.44
N GLN A 53 -16.16 -9.50 3.79
CA GLN A 53 -16.38 -9.43 2.33
C GLN A 53 -17.08 -8.13 1.90
N GLN A 54 -18.08 -7.68 2.66
CA GLN A 54 -18.77 -6.42 2.39
C GLN A 54 -17.80 -5.24 2.51
N LEU A 55 -16.94 -5.24 3.53
CA LEU A 55 -15.89 -4.23 3.68
C LEU A 55 -14.88 -4.28 2.52
N GLN A 56 -14.48 -5.47 2.07
CA GLN A 56 -13.61 -5.60 0.90
C GLN A 56 -14.27 -5.05 -0.39
N ALA A 57 -15.56 -5.28 -0.58
CA ALA A 57 -16.33 -4.73 -1.70
C ALA A 57 -16.47 -3.20 -1.61
N CYS A 58 -16.73 -2.65 -0.42
CA CYS A 58 -16.74 -1.20 -0.22
C CYS A 58 -15.36 -0.55 -0.45
N ARG A 59 -14.26 -1.28 -0.24
CA ARG A 59 -12.92 -0.78 -0.54
C ARG A 59 -12.73 -0.55 -2.05
N SER A 60 -13.22 -1.47 -2.88
CA SER A 60 -13.09 -1.36 -4.35
C SER A 60 -13.92 -0.21 -4.93
N THR A 61 -15.02 0.17 -4.27
CA THR A 61 -15.82 1.34 -4.65
C THR A 61 -15.25 2.67 -4.15
N GLN A 62 -14.36 2.64 -3.15
CA GLN A 62 -13.66 3.82 -2.61
C GLN A 62 -12.32 4.14 -3.32
N VAL A 63 -11.94 3.39 -4.35
CA VAL A 63 -10.68 3.58 -5.09
C VAL A 63 -10.76 4.86 -5.93
N LEU A 64 -10.40 5.99 -5.31
CA LEU A 64 -10.49 7.35 -5.82
C LEU A 64 -11.92 7.76 -6.22
N PRO A 65 -12.31 9.04 -6.12
CA PRO A 65 -13.50 9.49 -6.80
C PRO A 65 -13.36 9.10 -8.27
N SER A 66 -14.22 8.21 -8.76
CA SER A 66 -14.21 7.82 -10.16
C SER A 66 -14.24 9.10 -10.98
N LEU A 67 -13.13 9.40 -11.67
CA LEU A 67 -13.06 10.60 -12.50
C LEU A 67 -14.28 10.58 -13.41
N ARG A 68 -15.03 11.68 -13.42
CA ARG A 68 -16.19 11.84 -14.30
C ARG A 68 -15.75 11.49 -15.72
N ARG A 69 -16.63 10.86 -16.50
CA ARG A 69 -16.30 10.46 -17.89
C ARG A 69 -15.74 11.64 -18.69
N GLN A 70 -16.29 12.83 -18.49
CA GLN A 70 -15.82 14.10 -19.05
C GLN A 70 -14.34 14.40 -18.69
N ASN A 71 -13.98 14.35 -17.41
CA ASN A 71 -12.59 14.58 -16.98
C ASN A 71 -11.63 13.56 -17.60
N LYS A 72 -12.07 12.30 -17.80
CA LYS A 72 -11.26 11.27 -18.46
C LYS A 72 -11.05 11.60 -19.94
N THR A 73 -12.11 12.00 -20.64
CA THR A 73 -12.02 12.35 -22.07
C THR A 73 -11.19 13.60 -22.31
N GLU A 74 -11.34 14.64 -21.47
CA GLU A 74 -10.57 15.88 -21.57
C GLU A 74 -9.09 15.65 -21.30
N ARG A 75 -8.75 14.86 -20.26
CA ARG A 75 -7.37 14.47 -19.98
C ARG A 75 -6.75 13.68 -21.13
N LEU A 76 -7.49 12.75 -21.72
CA LEU A 76 -7.01 11.98 -22.87
C LEU A 76 -6.79 12.87 -24.10
N ALA A 77 -7.76 13.73 -24.43
CA ALA A 77 -7.64 14.66 -25.56
C ALA A 77 -6.45 15.60 -25.38
N TRP A 78 -6.25 16.12 -24.17
CA TRP A 78 -5.10 16.97 -23.85
C TRP A 78 -3.79 16.21 -23.99
N ALA A 79 -3.69 14.98 -23.48
CA ALA A 79 -2.50 14.16 -23.59
C ALA A 79 -2.17 13.83 -25.05
N MET A 80 -3.17 13.47 -25.87
CA MET A 80 -2.97 13.19 -27.29
C MET A 80 -2.53 14.44 -28.06
N LYS A 81 -3.12 15.60 -27.76
CA LYS A 81 -2.76 16.88 -28.38
C LYS A 81 -1.32 17.30 -28.11
N HIS A 82 -0.80 16.99 -26.92
CA HIS A 82 0.52 17.41 -26.48
C HIS A 82 1.52 16.23 -26.40
N HIS A 83 1.21 15.07 -26.97
CA HIS A 83 2.04 13.86 -26.85
C HIS A 83 3.43 14.02 -27.47
N HIS A 84 3.57 14.93 -28.44
CA HIS A 84 4.80 15.21 -29.18
C HIS A 84 5.57 16.42 -28.61
N TRP A 85 5.16 16.96 -27.46
CA TRP A 85 5.83 18.12 -26.87
C TRP A 85 7.24 17.81 -26.39
N THR A 86 8.17 18.69 -26.75
CA THR A 86 9.58 18.62 -26.34
C THR A 86 9.82 19.36 -25.03
N THR A 87 10.99 19.20 -24.43
CA THR A 87 11.35 19.92 -23.19
C THR A 87 11.29 21.44 -23.37
N GLU A 88 11.60 21.95 -24.56
CA GLU A 88 11.52 23.36 -24.92
C GLU A 88 10.07 23.86 -24.95
N ASP A 89 9.12 23.00 -25.33
CA ASP A 89 7.70 23.37 -25.33
C ASP A 89 7.14 23.41 -23.92
N TRP A 90 7.54 22.48 -23.04
CA TRP A 90 7.18 22.51 -21.62
C TRP A 90 7.68 23.77 -20.90
N LYS A 91 8.85 24.30 -21.28
CA LYS A 91 9.40 25.55 -20.73
C LYS A 91 8.54 26.78 -21.05
N LYS A 92 7.71 26.73 -22.09
CA LYS A 92 6.80 27.83 -22.46
C LYS A 92 5.53 27.85 -21.61
N VAL A 93 5.24 26.78 -20.87
CA VAL A 93 4.03 26.67 -20.06
C VAL A 93 4.26 27.31 -18.70
N LEU A 94 3.45 28.33 -18.38
CA LEU A 94 3.39 28.90 -17.04
C LEU A 94 2.39 28.12 -16.19
N TRP A 95 2.88 27.49 -15.13
CA TRP A 95 2.05 26.73 -14.18
C TRP A 95 1.70 27.59 -12.96
N THR A 96 0.42 27.67 -12.63
CA THR A 96 -0.09 28.36 -11.44
C THR A 96 -0.99 27.40 -10.66
N ASP A 97 -0.86 27.39 -9.34
CA ASP A 97 -1.67 26.57 -8.44
C ASP A 97 -1.91 27.31 -7.13
N GLU A 98 -3.03 27.02 -6.47
CA GLU A 98 -3.39 27.58 -5.17
C GLU A 98 -3.14 26.52 -4.10
N LYS A 99 -2.33 26.85 -3.09
CA LYS A 99 -2.15 26.01 -1.91
C LYS A 99 -2.76 26.69 -0.69
N ASN A 100 -3.48 25.93 0.12
CA ASN A 100 -3.98 26.40 1.41
C ASN A 100 -2.91 26.19 2.48
N GLU A 101 -2.30 27.27 2.97
CA GLU A 101 -1.43 27.24 4.15
C GLU A 101 -2.26 27.48 5.41
N ASN A 102 -2.72 26.40 6.06
CA ASN A 102 -3.43 26.50 7.34
C ASN A 102 -2.43 26.60 8.51
N TYR A 103 -2.07 27.83 8.91
CA TYR A 103 -1.27 28.09 10.13
C TYR A 103 -2.14 28.13 11.41
N GLY A 104 -2.95 27.11 11.69
CA GLY A 104 -3.77 27.17 12.90
C GLY A 104 -4.67 25.98 13.19
N THR A 105 -4.12 24.95 13.83
CA THR A 105 -4.90 24.06 14.69
C THR A 105 -4.12 23.76 15.97
N ARG A 106 -3.99 24.76 16.84
CA ARG A 106 -3.68 24.52 18.25
C ARG A 106 -4.38 25.55 19.13
N LEU A 107 -5.67 25.32 19.38
CA LEU A 107 -6.26 25.82 20.61
C LEU A 107 -5.60 25.06 21.77
N HIS A 108 -4.47 25.59 22.24
CA HIS A 108 -4.02 25.32 23.59
C HIS A 108 -5.05 25.96 24.52
N ASN A 109 -6.01 25.16 24.98
CA ASN A 109 -6.79 25.53 26.16
C ASN A 109 -5.86 25.37 27.36
N PHE A 110 -5.21 26.46 27.75
CA PHE A 110 -4.70 26.64 29.11
C PHE A 110 -5.76 27.42 29.89
N GLN A 111 -6.56 26.70 30.68
CA GLN A 111 -6.85 27.03 32.07
C GLN A 111 -7.53 25.85 32.76
#